data_AF-A0A2P6R0Q8-F1
#
_entry.id   AF-A0A2P6R0Q8-F1
#
_cell.length_a   1.000
_cell.length_b   1.000
_cell.length_c   1.000
_cell.angle_alpha   90.00
_cell.angle_beta   90.00
_cell.angle_gamma   90.00
#
_symmetry.space_group_name_H-M   'P 1'
#
loop_
_entity.id
_entity.type
_entity.pdbx_description
1 polymer ?
#
loop_
_entity_poly.entity_id
_entity_poly.type
_entity_poly.pdbx_seq_one_letter_code
_entity_poly.pdbx_strand_id
1 'polypeptide(L)'
;MVEAEIFSKLQKDINSLDEPTRHQFAELLMLLSSLANTPFPLPSSEIVPFLVGILESDSSNVKTKQSCLGALHNLSTMLDNAGDLVSNGVVDTLLKLSSDKEISEKALATLGNLVVTLMGKKAMEEYFVLYQAERKKRT
;
A
#
# COMPACT_ATOMS: atom_id res chain seq x y z
N MET A 1 -7.54 -6.71 -24.14
CA MET A 1 -8.39 -7.78 -23.59
C MET A 1 -7.94 -8.17 -22.17
N VAL A 2 -6.64 -8.40 -21.94
CA VAL A 2 -6.08 -8.71 -20.61
C VAL A 2 -6.22 -7.54 -19.62
N GLU A 3 -5.94 -6.30 -20.04
CA GLU A 3 -6.06 -5.12 -19.17
C GLU A 3 -7.48 -4.94 -18.64
N ALA A 4 -8.49 -4.99 -19.51
CA ALA A 4 -9.91 -4.84 -19.13
C ALA A 4 -10.37 -5.89 -18.10
N GLU A 5 -9.85 -7.12 -18.19
CA GLU A 5 -10.15 -8.17 -17.21
C GLU A 5 -9.48 -7.89 -15.86
N ILE A 6 -8.22 -7.42 -15.87
CA ILE A 6 -7.49 -6.99 -14.67
C ILE A 6 -8.24 -5.82 -14.01
N PHE A 7 -8.64 -4.80 -14.76
CA PHE A 7 -9.45 -3.67 -14.27
C PHE A 7 -10.75 -4.14 -13.61
N SER A 8 -11.48 -5.06 -14.24
CA SER A 8 -12.74 -5.59 -13.70
C SER A 8 -12.56 -6.37 -12.39
N LYS A 9 -11.35 -6.88 -12.11
CA LYS A 9 -11.03 -7.63 -10.89
C LYS A 9 -10.47 -6.73 -9.79
N LEU A 10 -9.74 -5.67 -10.13
CA LEU A 10 -9.26 -4.66 -9.17
C LEU A 10 -10.40 -3.83 -8.58
N GLN A 11 -11.43 -3.54 -9.36
CA GLN A 11 -12.60 -2.76 -8.91
C GLN A 11 -13.57 -3.54 -8.02
N LYS A 12 -13.38 -4.85 -7.84
CA LYS A 12 -14.25 -5.65 -6.96
C LYS A 12 -13.85 -5.45 -5.50
N ASP A 13 -14.84 -5.49 -4.62
CA ASP A 13 -14.62 -5.55 -3.17
C ASP A 13 -13.57 -6.60 -2.85
N ILE A 14 -12.45 -6.18 -2.24
CA ILE A 14 -11.28 -7.04 -1.98
C ILE A 14 -11.66 -8.24 -1.10
N ASN A 15 -12.71 -8.08 -0.29
CA ASN A 15 -13.25 -9.15 0.55
C ASN A 15 -14.05 -10.20 -0.25
N SER A 16 -14.44 -9.89 -1.49
CA SER A 16 -15.07 -10.84 -2.41
C SER A 16 -14.08 -11.73 -3.17
N LEU A 17 -12.79 -11.37 -3.18
CA LEU A 17 -11.73 -12.19 -3.76
C LEU A 17 -11.32 -13.28 -2.77
N ASP A 18 -10.97 -14.46 -3.27
CA ASP A 18 -10.32 -15.47 -2.44
C ASP A 18 -8.83 -15.15 -2.24
N GLU A 19 -8.22 -15.77 -1.24
CA GLU A 19 -6.80 -15.52 -0.92
C GLU A 19 -5.88 -15.80 -2.12
N PRO A 20 -6.01 -16.92 -2.86
CA PRO A 20 -5.12 -17.19 -3.99
C PRO A 20 -5.21 -16.13 -5.08
N THR A 21 -6.40 -15.61 -5.37
CA THR A 21 -6.57 -14.54 -6.36
C THR A 21 -5.93 -13.25 -5.86
N ARG A 22 -6.13 -12.86 -4.59
CA ARG A 22 -5.44 -11.69 -4.01
C ARG A 22 -3.92 -11.84 -4.09
N HIS A 23 -3.41 -13.03 -3.79
CA HIS A 23 -1.98 -13.34 -3.85
C HIS A 23 -1.42 -13.13 -5.26
N GLN A 24 -2.07 -13.72 -6.27
CA GLN A 24 -1.66 -13.59 -7.67
C GLN A 24 -1.66 -12.14 -8.14
N PHE A 25 -2.67 -11.35 -7.76
CA PHE A 25 -2.69 -9.93 -8.08
C PHE A 25 -1.57 -9.16 -7.37
N ALA A 26 -1.33 -9.43 -6.09
CA ALA A 26 -0.27 -8.80 -5.34
C ALA A 26 1.12 -9.10 -5.93
N GLU A 27 1.38 -10.36 -6.30
CA GLU A 27 2.63 -10.76 -6.97
C GLU A 27 2.76 -10.08 -8.35
N LEU A 28 1.70 -10.06 -9.16
CA LEU A 28 1.71 -9.38 -10.45
C LEU A 28 2.02 -7.88 -10.31
N LEU A 29 1.34 -7.17 -9.41
CA LEU A 29 1.55 -5.75 -9.18
C LEU A 29 2.96 -5.46 -8.64
N MET A 30 3.48 -6.33 -7.76
CA MET A 30 4.86 -6.24 -7.30
C MET A 30 5.86 -6.38 -8.46
N LEU A 31 5.66 -7.37 -9.34
CA LEU A 31 6.52 -7.57 -10.52
C LEU A 31 6.42 -6.41 -11.50
N LEU A 32 5.23 -5.91 -11.79
CA LEU A 32 5.05 -4.76 -12.69
C LEU A 32 5.68 -3.49 -12.09
N SER A 33 5.57 -3.28 -10.78
CA SER A 33 6.14 -2.10 -10.12
C SER A 33 7.67 -2.07 -10.11
N SER A 34 8.34 -3.20 -10.33
CA SER A 34 9.80 -3.28 -10.39
C SER A 34 10.36 -2.99 -11.79
N LEU A 35 9.50 -2.91 -12.81
CA LEU A 35 9.88 -2.58 -14.17
C LEU A 35 10.06 -1.05 -14.28
N ALA A 36 11.31 -0.60 -14.14
CA ALA A 36 11.63 0.81 -14.30
C ALA A 36 11.28 1.30 -15.72
N ASN A 37 10.62 2.46 -15.80
CA ASN A 37 10.28 3.16 -17.04
C ASN A 37 9.30 2.45 -18.00
N THR A 38 8.60 1.41 -17.55
CA THR A 38 7.46 0.90 -18.32
C THR A 38 6.21 1.69 -17.96
N PRO A 39 5.44 2.19 -18.94
CA PRO A 39 4.11 2.73 -18.65
C PRO A 39 3.30 1.64 -17.97
N PHE A 40 2.98 1.87 -16.70
CA PHE A 40 2.20 0.91 -15.93
C PHE A 40 0.80 0.86 -16.57
N PRO A 41 0.25 -0.33 -16.87
CA PRO A 41 -1.02 -0.44 -17.60
C PRO A 41 -2.24 0.03 -16.78
N LEU A 42 -2.03 0.43 -15.53
CA LEU A 42 -3.05 0.82 -14.56
C LEU A 42 -2.63 2.14 -13.89
N PRO A 43 -3.58 3.03 -13.57
CA PRO A 43 -3.27 4.24 -12.82
C PRO A 43 -3.00 3.92 -11.33
N SER A 44 -2.09 4.67 -10.71
CA SER A 44 -1.79 4.62 -9.27
C SER A 44 -3.04 4.77 -8.40
N SER A 45 -4.00 5.57 -8.86
CA SER A 45 -5.30 5.79 -8.21
C SER A 45 -6.17 4.53 -8.07
N GLU A 46 -5.89 3.47 -8.83
CA GLU A 46 -6.60 2.19 -8.73
C GLU A 46 -5.75 1.12 -8.05
N ILE A 47 -4.45 1.10 -8.36
CA ILE A 47 -3.51 0.13 -7.79
C ILE A 47 -3.34 0.33 -6.30
N VAL A 48 -3.12 1.58 -5.86
CA VAL A 48 -2.75 1.86 -4.47
C VAL A 48 -3.90 1.52 -3.52
N PRO A 49 -5.17 1.93 -3.76
CA PRO A 49 -6.28 1.48 -2.94
C PRO A 49 -6.45 -0.03 -2.88
N PHE A 50 -6.23 -0.72 -4.01
CA PHE A 50 -6.31 -2.17 -4.06
C PHE A 50 -5.26 -2.84 -3.16
N LEU A 51 -3.99 -2.40 -3.25
CA LEU A 51 -2.92 -2.90 -2.40
C LEU A 51 -3.17 -2.61 -0.92
N VAL A 52 -3.65 -1.40 -0.59
CA VAL A 52 -4.00 -1.00 0.77
C VAL A 52 -5.11 -1.89 1.33
N GLY A 53 -6.18 -2.12 0.58
CA GLY A 53 -7.27 -2.97 1.06
C GLY A 53 -6.87 -4.44 1.22
N ILE A 54 -5.92 -4.96 0.43
CA ILE A 54 -5.34 -6.30 0.70
C ILE A 54 -4.59 -6.32 2.03
N LEU A 55 -3.79 -5.28 2.31
CA LEU A 55 -3.02 -5.14 3.55
C LEU A 55 -3.90 -5.04 4.79
N GLU A 56 -5.02 -4.33 4.67
CA GLU A 56 -6.00 -4.13 5.74
C GLU A 56 -6.98 -5.30 5.91
N SER A 57 -7.06 -6.22 4.94
CA SER A 57 -7.91 -7.41 5.08
C SER A 57 -7.31 -8.42 6.06
N ASP A 58 -8.13 -8.86 7.03
CA ASP A 58 -7.79 -9.93 7.97
C ASP A 58 -7.71 -11.31 7.29
N SER A 59 -8.31 -11.45 6.10
CA SER A 59 -8.31 -12.71 5.34
C SER A 59 -7.08 -12.87 4.45
N SER A 60 -6.21 -11.86 4.35
CA SER A 60 -4.95 -11.92 3.59
C SER A 60 -3.83 -12.50 4.44
N ASN A 61 -3.15 -13.54 3.94
CA ASN A 61 -1.99 -14.09 4.63
C ASN A 61 -0.76 -13.19 4.48
N VAL A 62 0.27 -13.53 5.25
CA VAL A 62 1.54 -12.79 5.33
C VAL A 62 2.24 -12.70 3.98
N LYS A 63 2.29 -13.78 3.20
CA LYS A 63 2.96 -13.79 1.88
C LYS A 63 2.31 -12.81 0.90
N THR A 64 0.98 -12.73 0.93
CA THR A 64 0.19 -11.78 0.14
C THR A 64 0.42 -10.35 0.60
N LYS A 65 0.47 -10.10 1.91
CA LYS A 65 0.81 -8.78 2.46
C LYS A 65 2.24 -8.36 2.10
N GLN A 66 3.22 -9.26 2.17
CA GLN A 66 4.60 -9.01 1.76
C GLN A 66 4.70 -8.60 0.29
N SER A 67 3.92 -9.26 -0.58
CA SER A 67 3.85 -8.90 -2.01
C SER A 67 3.30 -7.49 -2.21
N CYS A 68 2.24 -7.12 -1.48
CA CYS A 68 1.70 -5.76 -1.52
C CYS A 68 2.69 -4.71 -1.02
N LEU A 69 3.39 -4.99 0.09
CA LEU A 69 4.45 -4.11 0.59
C LEU A 69 5.63 -4.00 -0.38
N GLY A 70 5.94 -5.08 -1.10
CA GLY A 70 6.90 -5.08 -2.20
C GLY A 70 6.52 -4.07 -3.28
N ALA A 71 5.27 -4.11 -3.73
CA ALA A 71 4.75 -3.18 -4.73
C ALA A 71 4.78 -1.73 -4.23
N LEU A 72 4.26 -1.44 -3.04
CA LEU A 72 4.25 -0.09 -2.47
C LEU A 72 5.68 0.45 -2.25
N HIS A 73 6.60 -0.39 -1.83
CA HIS A 73 8.00 -0.02 -1.69
C HIS A 73 8.59 0.41 -3.03
N ASN A 74 8.43 -0.40 -4.09
CA ASN A 74 8.96 -0.06 -5.41
C ASN A 74 8.38 1.26 -5.91
N LEU A 75 7.05 1.45 -5.80
CA LEU A 75 6.39 2.70 -6.16
C LEU A 75 6.93 3.90 -5.37
N SER A 76 7.23 3.72 -4.08
CA SER A 76 7.75 4.78 -3.21
C SER A 76 9.18 5.23 -3.54
N THR A 77 9.93 4.47 -4.35
CA THR A 77 11.28 4.87 -4.77
C THR A 77 11.27 6.03 -5.76
N MET A 78 10.12 6.28 -6.42
CA MET A 78 9.94 7.41 -7.33
C MET A 78 9.15 8.52 -6.63
N LEU A 79 9.78 9.70 -6.49
CA LEU A 79 9.20 10.83 -5.74
C LEU A 79 7.85 11.30 -6.30
N ASP A 80 7.64 11.17 -7.61
CA ASP A 80 6.39 11.56 -8.28
C ASP A 80 5.19 10.76 -7.77
N ASN A 81 5.40 9.54 -7.29
CA ASN A 81 4.33 8.69 -6.74
C ASN A 81 3.97 9.05 -5.29
N ALA A 82 4.74 9.89 -4.60
CA ALA A 82 4.55 10.16 -3.19
C ALA A 82 3.18 10.78 -2.89
N GLY A 83 2.70 11.67 -3.76
CA GLY A 83 1.38 12.30 -3.62
C GLY A 83 0.24 11.29 -3.67
N ASP A 84 0.29 10.36 -4.63
CA ASP A 84 -0.71 9.32 -4.78
C ASP A 84 -0.68 8.33 -3.63
N LEU A 85 0.52 7.91 -3.19
CA LEU A 85 0.67 7.00 -2.05
C LEU A 85 0.09 7.62 -0.77
N VAL A 86 0.43 8.88 -0.47
CA VAL A 86 -0.06 9.57 0.72
C VAL A 86 -1.58 9.77 0.66
N SER A 87 -2.11 10.23 -0.47
CA SER A 87 -3.54 10.53 -0.62
C SER A 87 -4.44 9.30 -0.53
N ASN A 88 -3.89 8.11 -0.78
CA ASN A 88 -4.58 6.83 -0.66
C ASN A 88 -4.34 6.11 0.69
N GLY A 89 -3.87 6.82 1.72
CA GLY A 89 -3.80 6.29 3.09
C GLY A 89 -2.64 5.33 3.35
N VAL A 90 -1.67 5.22 2.44
CA VAL A 90 -0.53 4.29 2.57
C VAL A 90 0.23 4.54 3.87
N VAL A 91 0.45 5.80 4.27
CA VAL A 91 1.18 6.14 5.50
C VAL A 91 0.51 5.53 6.73
N ASP A 92 -0.81 5.66 6.85
CA ASP A 92 -1.57 5.15 7.99
C ASP A 92 -1.51 3.62 8.06
N THR A 93 -1.72 2.94 6.93
CA THR A 93 -1.65 1.48 6.84
C THR A 93 -0.24 0.99 7.21
N LEU A 94 0.81 1.61 6.68
CA LEU A 94 2.20 1.20 6.97
C LEU A 94 2.58 1.45 8.43
N LEU A 95 2.12 2.54 9.04
CA LEU A 95 2.35 2.83 10.46
C LEU A 95 1.71 1.77 11.37
N LYS A 96 0.50 1.30 11.04
CA LYS A 96 -0.13 0.17 11.76
C LYS A 96 0.68 -1.12 11.61
N LEU A 97 1.19 -1.41 10.41
CA LEU A 97 1.96 -2.63 10.11
C LEU A 97 3.41 -2.58 10.64
N SER A 98 3.91 -1.41 11.02
CA SER A 98 5.28 -1.23 11.52
C SER A 98 5.61 -2.03 12.79
N SER A 99 4.58 -2.47 13.53
CA SER A 99 4.73 -3.28 14.75
C SER A 99 4.64 -4.79 14.50
N ASP A 100 4.31 -5.22 13.28
CA ASP A 100 4.21 -6.63 12.90
C ASP A 100 5.58 -7.19 12.52
N LYS A 101 6.09 -8.17 13.26
CA LYS A 101 7.45 -8.71 13.07
C LYS A 101 7.67 -9.36 11.70
N GLU A 102 6.63 -9.87 11.05
CA GLU A 102 6.79 -10.62 9.80
C GLU A 102 6.80 -9.71 8.56
N ILE A 103 6.28 -8.48 8.69
CA ILE A 103 6.08 -7.56 7.56
C ILE A 103 6.54 -6.12 7.82
N SER A 104 7.00 -5.80 9.04
CA SER A 104 7.44 -4.45 9.43
C SER A 104 8.62 -3.94 8.62
N GLU A 105 9.58 -4.78 8.23
CA GLU A 105 10.79 -4.34 7.53
C GLU A 105 10.47 -3.55 6.25
N LYS A 106 9.63 -4.13 5.39
CA LYS A 106 9.25 -3.50 4.12
C LYS A 106 8.33 -2.30 4.35
N ALA A 107 7.48 -2.34 5.38
CA ALA A 107 6.65 -1.21 5.74
C ALA A 107 7.48 0.00 6.20
N LEU A 108 8.44 -0.23 7.09
CA LEU A 108 9.38 0.78 7.58
C LEU A 108 10.27 1.32 6.46
N ALA A 109 10.78 0.47 5.58
CA ALA A 109 11.55 0.91 4.42
C ALA A 109 10.73 1.83 3.50
N THR A 110 9.46 1.50 3.27
CA THR A 110 8.54 2.32 2.46
C THR A 110 8.24 3.66 3.14
N LEU A 111 8.02 3.66 4.46
CA LEU A 111 7.90 4.89 5.25
C LEU A 111 9.19 5.74 5.16
N GLY A 112 10.37 5.12 5.19
CA GLY A 112 11.66 5.78 5.02
C GLY A 112 11.82 6.48 3.66
N ASN A 113 11.26 5.91 2.59
CA ASN A 113 11.23 6.58 1.29
C ASN A 113 10.25 7.76 1.28
N LEU A 114 9.08 7.62 1.93
CA LEU A 114 8.06 8.68 1.93
C LEU A 114 8.43 9.88 2.79
N VAL A 115 9.10 9.68 3.93
CA VAL A 115 9.41 10.76 4.89
C VAL A 115 10.35 11.82 4.33
N VAL A 116 11.15 11.50 3.31
CA VAL A 116 12.02 12.48 2.63
C VAL A 116 11.26 13.44 1.74
N THR A 117 9.96 13.21 1.52
CA THR A 117 9.06 14.10 0.79
C THR A 117 8.27 15.00 1.74
N LEU A 118 7.92 16.21 1.30
CA LEU A 118 7.12 17.12 2.11
C LEU A 118 5.74 16.52 2.45
N MET A 119 5.13 15.80 1.51
CA MET A 119 3.82 15.19 1.70
C MET A 119 3.88 14.02 2.70
N GLY A 120 4.84 13.10 2.53
CA GLY A 120 4.99 11.97 3.44
C GLY A 120 5.36 12.40 4.86
N LYS A 121 6.23 13.40 5.01
CA LYS A 121 6.54 13.99 6.33
C LYS A 121 5.28 14.52 7.02
N LYS A 122 4.49 15.35 6.33
CA LYS A 122 3.26 15.93 6.91
C LYS A 122 2.26 14.85 7.32
N ALA A 123 2.05 13.84 6.47
CA ALA A 123 1.14 12.74 6.78
C ALA A 123 1.56 11.97 8.04
N MET A 124 2.86 11.73 8.25
CA MET A 124 3.35 11.09 9.48
C MET A 124 3.16 11.96 10.73
N GLU A 125 3.40 13.26 10.63
CA GLU A 125 3.16 14.20 11.72
C GLU A 125 1.67 14.25 12.10
N GLU A 126 0.79 14.28 11.10
CA GLU A 126 -0.66 14.26 11.27
C GLU A 126 -1.15 12.98 11.97
N TYR A 127 -0.63 11.81 11.57
CA TYR A 127 -0.94 10.55 12.23
C TYR A 127 -0.61 10.58 13.73
N PHE A 128 0.56 11.13 14.10
CA PHE A 128 0.96 11.26 15.50
C PHE A 128 0.00 12.19 16.28
N VAL A 129 -0.40 13.32 15.70
CA VAL A 129 -1.36 14.24 16.33
C VAL A 129 -2.71 13.58 16.55
N LEU A 130 -3.22 12.84 15.55
CA LEU A 130 -4.48 12.09 15.65
C LEU A 130 -4.40 11.03 16.75
N TYR A 131 -3.33 10.25 16.78
CA TYR A 131 -3.12 9.22 17.80
C TYR A 131 -3.14 9.78 19.23
N GLN A 132 -2.48 10.93 19.44
CA GLN A 132 -2.48 11.58 20.75
C GLN A 132 -3.85 12.15 21.13
N ALA A 133 -4.58 12.71 20.17
CA ALA A 133 -5.94 13.21 20.38
C ALA A 133 -6.92 12.07 20.76
N GLU A 134 -6.82 10.92 20.08
CA GLU A 134 -7.63 9.73 20.41
C GLU A 134 -7.30 9.18 21.80
N ARG A 135 -6.01 9.13 22.16
CA ARG A 135 -5.58 8.65 23.47
C ARG A 135 -6.12 9.53 24.60
N LYS A 136 -6.17 10.86 24.40
CA LYS A 136 -6.72 11.81 25.37
C LYS A 136 -8.23 11.70 25.56
N LYS A 137 -8.98 11.22 24.56
CA LYS A 137 -10.43 10.96 24.67
C LYS A 137 -10.77 9.71 25.50
N ARG A 138 -9.81 8.81 25.71
CA ARG A 138 -9.98 7.53 26.43
C ARG A 138 -9.54 7.60 27.90
N THR A 139 -9.07 8.75 28.36
CA THR A 139 -8.64 9.06 29.74
C THR A 139 -9.50 10.16 30.31
#